data_AF-A0A160PHN0-F1
#
_entry.id   AF-A0A160PHN0-F1
#
_cell.length_a   1.000
_cell.length_b   1.000
_cell.length_c   1.000
_cell.angle_alpha   90.00
_cell.angle_beta   90.00
_cell.angle_gamma   90.00
#
_symmetry.space_group_name_H-M   'P 1'
#
loop_
_entity.id
_entity.type
_entity.pdbx_description
1 polymer ?
#
loop_
_entity_poly.entity_id
_entity_poly.type
_entity_poly.pdbx_seq_one_letter_code
_entity_poly.pdbx_strand_id
1 'polypeptide(L)'
;MTDTSRRGFLARAAGALAATATLSSGVGRAFALEQRNEVGFLKGPYNLAFFYRHNQAYRIGAGMHFFHSKQHDLLQLTRFEDHAAVDARFDKEAQGWLRDPPATEPEMPYYSSYVDRAMHTLFRTIDWTHMHHEQTYDVMAFREIPWAEKKVWTDRAVEYYLSMQTPGVPRSVAPLELTMRRAGIMMKPYLNYFRNFYPLDQSLFYVAHWWHPAVYEAQMIAGNRDQEVAIRAVQDTMYRDVLPDRPGRMVLSREIMPRYARMSPESANIFDNLHMLHGIAYSILAYKGWTVEEKRAEMYRVIDAMGYQPGDEAYARKFREPQPSYDPRTYPAWVRAPQGAMGMIMMDMLMEMLPMMYPGGLSKAQRAAVMRQMMMNGRLGIEPGEVPGSLRDALMQVAPGMRMMPGATEPGQAPAMMVEHMLSAWKAKAAHIPDVPSIDMTVEPSLGPARVAAR
;
A
#
# COMPACT_ATOMS: atom_id res chain seq x y z
N MET A 1 -21.19 6.86 64.15
CA MET A 1 -21.30 7.56 62.86
C MET A 1 -20.49 6.78 61.85
N THR A 2 -21.13 6.49 60.73
CA THR A 2 -20.86 5.43 59.75
C THR A 2 -19.67 5.70 58.85
N ASP A 3 -18.90 4.66 58.50
CA ASP A 3 -18.34 4.54 57.16
C ASP A 3 -18.27 3.07 56.71
N THR A 4 -18.54 2.85 55.43
CA THR A 4 -18.87 1.57 54.79
C THR A 4 -17.94 1.37 53.61
N SER A 5 -17.15 0.28 53.58
CA SER A 5 -16.48 -0.16 52.35
C SER A 5 -16.85 -1.61 52.01
N ARG A 6 -17.72 -1.79 51.01
CA ARG A 6 -18.07 -3.07 50.40
C ARG A 6 -17.04 -3.43 49.31
N ARG A 7 -16.05 -4.25 49.66
CA ARG A 7 -15.33 -5.12 48.70
C ARG A 7 -15.70 -6.56 49.06
N GLY A 8 -16.21 -7.31 48.09
CA GLY A 8 -16.45 -8.75 48.25
C GLY A 8 -17.82 -9.19 47.77
N PHE A 9 -18.00 -9.26 46.46
CA PHE A 9 -19.01 -10.15 45.88
C PHE A 9 -18.49 -10.62 44.52
N LEU A 10 -18.75 -11.89 44.19
CA LEU A 10 -18.34 -12.61 42.97
C LEU A 10 -17.00 -13.35 43.00
N ALA A 11 -16.76 -14.10 44.08
CA ALA A 11 -16.11 -15.40 43.97
C ALA A 11 -17.05 -16.47 44.55
N ARG A 12 -17.41 -17.47 43.73
CA ARG A 12 -18.05 -18.78 44.03
C ARG A 12 -19.34 -19.02 43.24
N ALA A 13 -19.21 -19.71 42.11
CA ALA A 13 -20.08 -20.82 41.73
C ALA A 13 -19.49 -21.53 40.50
N ALA A 14 -18.56 -22.47 40.76
CA ALA A 14 -18.27 -23.56 39.85
C ALA A 14 -18.93 -24.81 40.43
N GLY A 15 -19.69 -25.55 39.62
CA GLY A 15 -20.31 -26.81 40.07
C GLY A 15 -21.34 -27.38 39.11
N ALA A 16 -20.85 -28.17 38.14
CA ALA A 16 -21.48 -29.33 37.51
C ALA A 16 -22.89 -29.21 36.89
N LEU A 17 -22.94 -29.40 35.56
CA LEU A 17 -23.94 -30.26 34.90
C LEU A 17 -23.42 -30.66 33.51
N ALA A 18 -22.93 -31.90 33.44
CA ALA A 18 -22.75 -32.60 32.19
C ALA A 18 -24.14 -33.05 31.70
N ALA A 19 -24.59 -32.48 30.60
CA ALA A 19 -25.73 -32.99 29.84
C ALA A 19 -25.35 -32.99 28.36
N THR A 20 -25.18 -34.19 27.82
CA THR A 20 -25.09 -34.48 26.39
C THR A 20 -26.32 -33.94 25.66
N ALA A 21 -26.15 -32.82 24.97
CA ALA A 21 -27.08 -32.36 23.94
C ALA A 21 -26.43 -32.59 22.58
N THR A 22 -26.81 -33.68 21.91
CA THR A 22 -26.68 -33.83 20.47
C THR A 22 -27.54 -32.77 19.80
N LEU A 23 -26.97 -31.60 19.55
CA LEU A 23 -27.59 -30.54 18.77
C LEU A 23 -27.26 -30.74 17.30
N SER A 24 -28.34 -30.86 16.54
CA SER A 24 -28.42 -30.94 15.09
C SER A 24 -27.50 -29.96 14.37
N SER A 25 -26.87 -30.46 13.31
CA SER A 25 -26.09 -29.76 12.29
C SER A 25 -26.90 -28.69 11.55
N GLY A 26 -27.10 -27.56 12.19
CA GLY A 26 -27.72 -26.36 11.63
C GLY A 26 -26.98 -25.12 12.09
N VAL A 27 -25.64 -25.14 12.05
CA VAL A 27 -24.84 -23.95 12.36
C VAL A 27 -24.96 -22.99 11.18
N GLY A 28 -25.96 -22.12 11.22
CA GLY A 28 -25.86 -20.86 10.50
C GLY A 28 -24.51 -20.24 10.89
N ARG A 29 -23.67 -19.91 9.91
CA ARG A 29 -22.42 -19.17 10.16
C ARG A 29 -22.81 -17.94 10.96
N ALA A 30 -22.51 -17.93 12.25
CA ALA A 30 -22.56 -16.71 13.04
C ALA A 30 -21.64 -15.73 12.31
N PHE A 31 -22.20 -14.64 11.80
CA PHE A 31 -21.39 -13.52 11.32
C PHE A 31 -20.57 -13.08 12.54
N ALA A 32 -19.27 -13.37 12.53
CA ALA A 32 -18.38 -12.82 13.53
C ALA A 32 -18.50 -11.29 13.41
N LEU A 33 -19.01 -10.64 14.46
CA LEU A 33 -19.05 -9.19 14.51
C LEU A 33 -17.60 -8.69 14.42
N GLU A 34 -17.30 -7.90 13.40
CA GLU A 34 -15.97 -7.32 13.24
C GLU A 34 -15.68 -6.38 14.42
N GLN A 35 -14.49 -6.50 15.02
CA GLN A 35 -14.03 -5.58 16.05
C GLN A 35 -13.90 -4.18 15.45
N ARG A 36 -14.66 -3.22 16.00
CA ARG A 36 -14.65 -1.81 15.62
C ARG A 36 -13.94 -0.88 16.62
N ASN A 37 -13.35 -1.42 17.69
CA ASN A 37 -12.55 -0.62 18.61
C ASN A 37 -11.24 -0.22 17.92
N GLU A 38 -10.86 1.04 18.03
CA GLU A 38 -9.63 1.56 17.46
C GLU A 38 -8.48 1.56 18.47
N VAL A 39 -7.26 1.50 17.94
CA VAL A 39 -6.03 1.71 18.70
C VAL A 39 -5.53 3.11 18.34
N GLY A 40 -5.33 3.95 19.35
CA GLY A 40 -4.85 5.31 19.14
C GLY A 40 -3.34 5.40 18.91
N PHE A 41 -2.88 6.63 18.68
CA PHE A 41 -1.47 6.98 18.53
C PHE A 41 -0.61 6.53 19.71
N LEU A 42 0.64 6.13 19.42
CA LEU A 42 1.67 6.04 20.44
C LEU A 42 1.94 7.45 20.97
N LYS A 43 1.74 7.61 22.27
CA LYS A 43 1.96 8.90 22.96
C LYS A 43 3.45 9.22 23.03
N GLY A 44 3.80 10.43 22.64
CA GLY A 44 5.15 10.98 22.69
C GLY A 44 5.16 12.50 22.58
N PRO A 45 6.29 13.16 22.91
CA PRO A 45 6.40 14.61 22.82
C PRO A 45 6.33 15.14 21.37
N TYR A 46 6.52 14.25 20.39
CA TYR A 46 6.50 14.57 18.97
C TYR A 46 5.10 14.61 18.35
N ASN A 47 4.05 14.11 19.03
CA ASN A 47 2.72 14.02 18.41
C ASN A 47 2.28 15.41 17.89
N LEU A 48 1.78 15.44 16.65
CA LEU A 48 1.36 16.63 15.90
C LEU A 48 2.50 17.57 15.49
N ALA A 49 3.77 17.20 15.66
CA ALA A 49 4.89 18.03 15.23
C ALA A 49 4.84 18.34 13.73
N PHE A 50 4.41 17.40 12.88
CA PHE A 50 4.25 17.64 11.45
C PHE A 50 3.10 18.62 11.17
N PHE A 51 1.98 18.49 11.89
CA PHE A 51 0.86 19.43 11.80
C PHE A 51 1.28 20.86 12.16
N TYR A 52 2.01 21.04 13.26
CA TYR A 52 2.40 22.38 13.74
C TYR A 52 3.55 22.98 12.92
N ARG A 53 4.53 22.17 12.53
CA ARG A 53 5.74 22.65 11.83
C ARG A 53 5.51 22.79 10.33
N HIS A 54 4.80 21.84 9.72
CA HIS A 54 4.65 21.69 8.27
C HIS A 54 3.17 21.64 7.87
N ASN A 55 2.35 22.55 8.42
CA ASN A 55 0.89 22.52 8.30
C ASN A 55 0.38 22.37 6.86
N GLN A 56 0.93 23.12 5.89
CA GLN A 56 0.51 22.99 4.49
C GLN A 56 0.76 21.57 3.95
N ALA A 57 1.87 20.93 4.32
CA ALA A 57 2.17 19.57 3.90
C ALA A 57 1.21 18.58 4.53
N TYR A 58 0.96 18.70 5.84
CA TYR A 58 -0.06 17.92 6.54
C TYR A 58 -1.43 18.02 5.84
N ARG A 59 -1.87 19.24 5.49
CA ARG A 59 -3.14 19.47 4.79
C ARG A 59 -3.17 18.80 3.41
N ILE A 60 -2.08 18.88 2.64
CA ILE A 60 -1.98 18.17 1.36
C ILE A 60 -2.15 16.65 1.55
N GLY A 61 -1.50 16.07 2.56
CA GLY A 61 -1.68 14.67 2.94
C GLY A 61 -3.14 14.33 3.27
N ALA A 62 -3.81 15.18 4.06
CA ALA A 62 -5.24 15.05 4.34
C ALA A 62 -6.11 15.10 3.07
N GLY A 63 -5.77 15.95 2.10
CA GLY A 63 -6.42 15.97 0.79
C GLY A 63 -6.21 14.67 -0.01
N MET A 64 -5.04 14.02 0.16
CA MET A 64 -4.76 12.71 -0.43
C MET A 64 -5.57 11.59 0.21
N HIS A 65 -5.67 11.59 1.54
CA HIS A 65 -6.45 10.60 2.26
C HIS A 65 -7.96 10.73 1.97
N PHE A 66 -8.47 11.95 1.75
CA PHE A 66 -9.83 12.17 1.25
C PHE A 66 -10.10 11.39 -0.04
N PHE A 67 -9.25 11.55 -1.06
CA PHE A 67 -9.53 10.90 -2.34
C PHE A 67 -9.25 9.39 -2.29
N HIS A 68 -8.26 8.95 -1.50
CA HIS A 68 -8.07 7.54 -1.19
C HIS A 68 -9.30 6.92 -0.58
N SER A 69 -9.96 7.64 0.32
CA SER A 69 -11.20 7.17 0.91
C SER A 69 -12.27 7.14 -0.17
N LYS A 70 -12.72 8.30 -0.64
CA LYS A 70 -13.93 8.46 -1.46
C LYS A 70 -13.99 7.53 -2.67
N GLN A 71 -12.84 7.19 -3.27
CA GLN A 71 -12.74 6.23 -4.36
C GLN A 71 -13.42 4.89 -4.04
N HIS A 72 -13.33 4.37 -2.81
CA HIS A 72 -13.89 3.06 -2.47
C HIS A 72 -15.40 3.01 -2.69
N ASP A 73 -16.14 3.99 -2.16
CA ASP A 73 -17.59 4.08 -2.35
C ASP A 73 -17.95 4.42 -3.80
N LEU A 74 -17.16 5.27 -4.47
CA LEU A 74 -17.39 5.56 -5.89
C LEU A 74 -17.34 4.30 -6.74
N LEU A 75 -16.32 3.45 -6.55
CA LEU A 75 -16.17 2.21 -7.30
C LEU A 75 -17.26 1.19 -7.00
N GLN A 76 -17.77 1.17 -5.76
CA GLN A 76 -18.76 0.17 -5.34
C GLN A 76 -20.21 0.62 -5.59
N LEU A 77 -20.50 1.91 -5.58
CA LEU A 77 -21.87 2.45 -5.65
C LEU A 77 -22.24 2.99 -7.02
N THR A 78 -21.27 3.29 -7.88
CA THR A 78 -21.54 3.70 -9.26
C THR A 78 -21.62 2.49 -10.18
N ARG A 79 -22.42 2.58 -11.24
CA ARG A 79 -22.46 1.52 -12.25
C ARG A 79 -21.14 1.53 -13.00
N PHE A 80 -20.61 0.34 -13.30
CA PHE A 80 -19.34 0.22 -14.00
C PHE A 80 -19.38 0.91 -15.37
N GLU A 81 -20.52 0.90 -16.07
CA GLU A 81 -20.69 1.56 -17.37
C GLU A 81 -20.46 3.08 -17.33
N ASP A 82 -20.56 3.68 -16.15
CA ASP A 82 -20.34 5.12 -15.93
C ASP A 82 -18.86 5.43 -15.60
N HIS A 83 -17.95 4.43 -15.65
CA HIS A 83 -16.56 4.53 -15.17
C HIS A 83 -15.81 5.76 -15.69
N ALA A 84 -15.84 6.04 -16.99
CA ALA A 84 -15.09 7.16 -17.57
C ALA A 84 -15.61 8.53 -17.10
N ALA A 85 -16.93 8.65 -16.92
CA ALA A 85 -17.53 9.88 -16.39
C ALA A 85 -17.26 10.04 -14.88
N VAL A 86 -17.23 8.94 -14.13
CA VAL A 86 -16.87 8.93 -12.71
C VAL A 86 -15.40 9.32 -12.53
N ASP A 87 -14.49 8.70 -13.30
CA ASP A 87 -13.05 8.96 -13.33
C ASP A 87 -12.77 10.45 -13.60
N ALA A 88 -13.30 10.99 -14.70
CA ALA A 88 -13.07 12.40 -15.04
C ALA A 88 -13.64 13.40 -14.02
N ARG A 89 -14.80 13.09 -13.42
CA ARG A 89 -15.42 13.95 -12.41
C ARG A 89 -14.63 13.90 -11.11
N PHE A 90 -14.25 12.71 -10.66
CA PHE A 90 -13.58 12.53 -9.39
C PHE A 90 -12.14 13.03 -9.43
N ASP A 91 -11.40 12.77 -10.50
CA ASP A 91 -10.07 13.34 -10.71
C ASP A 91 -10.08 14.87 -10.55
N LYS A 92 -11.05 15.56 -11.17
CA LYS A 92 -11.21 17.01 -11.03
C LYS A 92 -11.51 17.45 -9.60
N GLU A 93 -12.38 16.72 -8.90
CA GLU A 93 -12.71 16.98 -7.49
C GLU A 93 -11.47 16.80 -6.61
N ALA A 94 -10.79 15.66 -6.72
CA ALA A 94 -9.60 15.32 -5.93
C ALA A 94 -8.46 16.33 -6.17
N GLN A 95 -8.24 16.76 -7.41
CA GLN A 95 -7.33 17.88 -7.68
C GLN A 95 -7.74 19.20 -7.01
N GLY A 96 -9.05 19.44 -6.85
CA GLY A 96 -9.56 20.58 -6.07
C GLY A 96 -9.13 20.50 -4.62
N TRP A 97 -9.26 19.32 -3.99
CA TRP A 97 -8.80 19.06 -2.62
C TRP A 97 -7.28 19.10 -2.47
N LEU A 98 -6.51 18.88 -3.54
CA LEU A 98 -5.06 19.11 -3.48
C LEU A 98 -4.69 20.59 -3.59
N ARG A 99 -5.49 21.41 -4.29
CA ARG A 99 -5.25 22.86 -4.43
C ARG A 99 -5.71 23.64 -3.19
N ASP A 100 -6.86 23.28 -2.63
CA ASP A 100 -7.41 23.84 -1.40
C ASP A 100 -7.66 22.73 -0.39
N PRO A 101 -6.59 22.26 0.28
CA PRO A 101 -6.70 21.10 1.14
C PRO A 101 -7.45 21.38 2.45
N PRO A 102 -8.09 20.37 3.05
CA PRO A 102 -8.81 20.51 4.31
C PRO A 102 -7.83 20.94 5.42
N ALA A 103 -8.35 21.62 6.44
CA ALA A 103 -7.53 22.09 7.55
C ALA A 103 -7.02 20.94 8.44
N THR A 104 -7.81 19.87 8.53
CA THR A 104 -7.52 18.68 9.33
C THR A 104 -7.74 17.42 8.50
N GLU A 105 -7.05 16.35 8.88
CA GLU A 105 -7.30 15.04 8.31
C GLU A 105 -8.73 14.57 8.60
N PRO A 106 -9.50 14.18 7.57
CA PRO A 106 -10.79 13.58 7.80
C PRO A 106 -10.64 12.10 8.14
N GLU A 107 -11.49 11.60 9.04
CA GLU A 107 -11.66 10.16 9.19
C GLU A 107 -12.16 9.56 7.86
N MET A 108 -11.39 8.65 7.28
CA MET A 108 -11.71 8.04 5.99
C MET A 108 -13.11 7.42 5.96
N PRO A 109 -13.60 6.70 7.00
CA PRO A 109 -14.95 6.14 6.98
C PRO A 109 -16.08 7.15 6.69
N TYR A 110 -15.89 8.45 6.92
CA TYR A 110 -16.87 9.48 6.58
C TYR A 110 -17.08 9.68 5.07
N TYR A 111 -16.06 9.42 4.25
CA TYR A 111 -16.16 9.53 2.79
C TYR A 111 -16.38 8.17 2.11
N SER A 112 -16.41 7.08 2.87
CA SER A 112 -16.62 5.73 2.33
C SER A 112 -17.41 4.83 3.26
N SER A 113 -18.50 5.39 3.79
CA SER A 113 -19.34 4.73 4.78
C SER A 113 -19.94 3.41 4.30
N TYR A 114 -20.20 3.24 2.99
CA TYR A 114 -20.75 1.99 2.49
C TYR A 114 -19.71 0.88 2.52
N VAL A 115 -18.53 1.12 1.93
CA VAL A 115 -17.46 0.13 1.90
C VAL A 115 -16.89 -0.11 3.30
N ASP A 116 -16.84 0.88 4.20
CA ASP A 116 -16.46 0.62 5.61
C ASP A 116 -17.44 -0.33 6.29
N ARG A 117 -18.75 -0.09 6.14
CA ARG A 117 -19.77 -0.97 6.72
C ARG A 117 -19.70 -2.38 6.14
N ALA A 118 -19.42 -2.47 4.84
CA ALA A 118 -19.26 -3.75 4.18
C ALA A 118 -17.94 -4.43 4.58
N MET A 119 -16.81 -3.74 4.56
CA MET A 119 -15.47 -4.31 4.57
C MET A 119 -14.58 -3.62 5.61
N HIS A 120 -15.03 -3.49 6.86
CA HIS A 120 -14.40 -2.65 7.89
C HIS A 120 -12.91 -2.98 8.14
N THR A 121 -12.52 -4.25 8.01
CA THR A 121 -11.10 -4.64 8.14
C THR A 121 -10.18 -3.95 7.11
N LEU A 122 -10.69 -3.54 5.95
CA LEU A 122 -9.97 -2.70 4.98
C LEU A 122 -9.64 -1.33 5.57
N PHE A 123 -10.63 -0.61 6.08
CA PHE A 123 -10.43 0.72 6.68
C PHE A 123 -9.55 0.65 7.91
N ARG A 124 -9.78 -0.34 8.78
CA ARG A 124 -8.90 -0.58 9.93
C ARG A 124 -7.43 -0.79 9.53
N THR A 125 -7.19 -1.45 8.39
CA THR A 125 -5.84 -1.66 7.86
C THR A 125 -5.24 -0.37 7.30
N ILE A 126 -6.02 0.38 6.52
CA ILE A 126 -5.60 1.64 5.91
C ILE A 126 -5.31 2.68 6.99
N ASP A 127 -6.28 2.96 7.85
CA ASP A 127 -6.19 4.00 8.90
C ASP A 127 -5.06 3.69 9.88
N TRP A 128 -4.89 2.42 10.27
CA TRP A 128 -3.76 2.01 11.12
C TRP A 128 -2.40 2.32 10.49
N THR A 129 -2.31 2.20 9.16
CA THR A 129 -1.07 2.43 8.43
C THR A 129 -0.85 3.92 8.13
N HIS A 130 -1.90 4.69 7.86
CA HIS A 130 -1.83 6.16 7.83
C HIS A 130 -1.37 6.72 9.17
N MET A 131 -1.93 6.24 10.27
CA MET A 131 -1.51 6.64 11.62
C MET A 131 -0.03 6.32 11.89
N HIS A 132 0.49 5.19 11.36
CA HIS A 132 1.94 4.91 11.40
C HIS A 132 2.74 5.96 10.63
N HIS A 133 2.33 6.30 9.42
CA HIS A 133 2.98 7.32 8.61
C HIS A 133 2.94 8.72 9.25
N GLU A 134 1.81 9.13 9.81
CA GLU A 134 1.71 10.40 10.54
C GLU A 134 2.65 10.44 11.73
N GLN A 135 2.73 9.35 12.51
CA GLN A 135 3.66 9.28 13.63
C GLN A 135 5.12 9.36 13.19
N THR A 136 5.49 8.71 12.08
CA THR A 136 6.86 8.79 11.58
C THR A 136 7.17 10.16 10.97
N TYR A 137 6.19 10.84 10.37
CA TYR A 137 6.33 12.26 9.99
C TYR A 137 6.58 13.16 11.20
N ASP A 138 5.81 12.96 12.27
CA ASP A 138 5.92 13.70 13.51
C ASP A 138 7.30 13.50 14.17
N VAL A 139 7.76 12.25 14.27
CA VAL A 139 9.13 11.92 14.74
C VAL A 139 10.16 12.68 13.92
N MET A 140 10.05 12.66 12.59
CA MET A 140 10.99 13.35 11.71
C MET A 140 10.90 14.87 11.80
N ALA A 141 9.71 15.43 12.03
CA ALA A 141 9.46 16.87 12.11
C ALA A 141 9.84 17.50 13.45
N PHE A 142 9.74 16.76 14.56
CA PHE A 142 9.95 17.31 15.91
C PHE A 142 11.41 17.68 16.18
N ARG A 143 11.72 18.96 16.33
CA ARG A 143 13.12 19.47 16.34
C ARG A 143 13.90 19.03 17.57
N GLU A 144 13.19 18.80 18.66
CA GLU A 144 13.73 18.50 19.98
C GLU A 144 14.20 17.05 20.09
N ILE A 145 13.80 16.16 19.16
CA ILE A 145 14.50 14.88 18.96
C ILE A 145 15.82 15.16 18.21
N PRO A 146 16.98 14.90 18.81
CA PRO A 146 18.26 15.02 18.12
C PRO A 146 18.30 14.15 16.86
N TRP A 147 18.98 14.61 15.81
CA TRP A 147 19.04 13.90 14.54
C TRP A 147 19.48 12.44 14.68
N ALA A 148 20.50 12.19 15.49
CA ALA A 148 21.02 10.86 15.77
C ALA A 148 20.00 9.91 16.46
N GLU A 149 18.98 10.46 17.10
CA GLU A 149 17.95 9.69 17.81
C GLU A 149 16.70 9.43 16.95
N LYS A 150 16.54 10.11 15.81
CA LYS A 150 15.36 10.00 14.94
C LYS A 150 15.04 8.55 14.60
N LYS A 151 16.07 7.76 14.24
CA LYS A 151 15.92 6.34 13.93
C LYS A 151 15.31 5.56 15.11
N VAL A 152 15.80 5.75 16.33
CA VAL A 152 15.32 4.99 17.51
C VAL A 152 13.85 5.29 17.77
N TRP A 153 13.43 6.53 17.60
CA TRP A 153 12.02 6.91 17.73
C TRP A 153 11.15 6.34 16.60
N THR A 154 11.66 6.31 15.37
CA THR A 154 11.00 5.66 14.23
C THR A 154 10.87 4.15 14.44
N ASP A 155 11.92 3.47 14.90
CA ASP A 155 11.90 2.02 15.18
C ASP A 155 10.84 1.69 16.24
N ARG A 156 10.70 2.53 17.27
CA ARG A 156 9.66 2.38 18.30
C ARG A 156 8.25 2.52 17.71
N ALA A 157 8.05 3.44 16.77
CA ALA A 157 6.76 3.58 16.08
C ALA A 157 6.44 2.33 15.22
N VAL A 158 7.45 1.78 14.53
CA VAL A 158 7.30 0.50 13.80
C VAL A 158 6.93 -0.65 14.74
N GLU A 159 7.62 -0.81 15.86
CA GLU A 159 7.31 -1.87 16.84
C GLU A 159 5.88 -1.74 17.37
N TYR A 160 5.46 -0.53 17.71
CA TYR A 160 4.08 -0.25 18.14
C TYR A 160 3.07 -0.60 17.04
N TYR A 161 3.35 -0.19 15.79
CA TYR A 161 2.51 -0.49 14.63
C TYR A 161 2.30 -2.01 14.45
N LEU A 162 3.36 -2.80 14.59
CA LEU A 162 3.29 -4.25 14.36
C LEU A 162 2.62 -5.02 15.51
N SER A 163 2.68 -4.51 16.74
CA SER A 163 2.29 -5.26 17.94
C SER A 163 0.90 -4.93 18.49
N MET A 164 0.35 -3.77 18.19
CA MET A 164 -0.83 -3.27 18.90
C MET A 164 -2.18 -3.64 18.27
N GLN A 165 -2.18 -4.06 17.01
CA GLN A 165 -3.38 -4.50 16.30
C GLN A 165 -3.44 -6.02 16.18
N THR A 166 -4.62 -6.52 15.81
CA THR A 166 -4.82 -7.94 15.53
C THR A 166 -3.91 -8.38 14.37
N PRO A 167 -3.35 -9.61 14.40
CA PRO A 167 -2.58 -10.15 13.28
C PRO A 167 -3.30 -10.00 11.93
N GLY A 168 -2.52 -9.71 10.89
CA GLY A 168 -3.04 -9.46 9.54
C GLY A 168 -3.55 -8.04 9.31
N VAL A 169 -3.75 -7.19 10.32
CA VAL A 169 -4.04 -5.75 10.12
C VAL A 169 -2.77 -4.97 9.75
N PRO A 170 -1.68 -5.01 10.55
CA PRO A 170 -0.42 -4.36 10.16
C PRO A 170 0.08 -4.92 8.83
N ARG A 171 0.51 -4.04 7.92
CA ARG A 171 1.20 -4.41 6.69
C ARG A 171 2.59 -4.94 7.01
N SER A 172 3.07 -5.83 6.14
CA SER A 172 4.39 -6.42 6.30
C SER A 172 5.52 -5.39 6.20
N VAL A 173 6.60 -5.64 6.96
CA VAL A 173 7.90 -4.96 6.83
C VAL A 173 8.78 -5.57 5.74
N ALA A 174 8.37 -6.70 5.16
CA ALA A 174 9.07 -7.28 4.03
C ALA A 174 8.81 -6.46 2.75
N PRO A 175 9.76 -6.43 1.81
CA PRO A 175 9.63 -5.66 0.58
C PRO A 175 8.41 -6.12 -0.23
N LEU A 176 7.84 -5.18 -0.99
CA LEU A 176 6.63 -5.40 -1.80
C LEU A 176 6.75 -6.62 -2.75
N GLU A 177 7.97 -6.93 -3.19
CA GLU A 177 8.28 -8.14 -3.94
C GLU A 177 7.75 -9.42 -3.27
N LEU A 178 7.94 -9.55 -1.97
CA LEU A 178 7.56 -10.75 -1.23
C LEU A 178 6.04 -10.79 -1.04
N THR A 179 5.45 -9.68 -0.62
CA THR A 179 4.01 -9.60 -0.28
C THR A 179 3.12 -9.70 -1.51
N MET A 180 3.54 -9.17 -2.67
CA MET A 180 2.81 -9.35 -3.93
C MET A 180 2.73 -10.82 -4.36
N ARG A 181 3.78 -11.60 -4.09
CA ARG A 181 3.78 -13.05 -4.33
C ARG A 181 2.83 -13.77 -3.38
N ARG A 182 2.80 -13.38 -2.10
CA ARG A 182 1.80 -13.87 -1.13
C ARG A 182 0.37 -13.54 -1.58
N ALA A 183 0.15 -12.33 -2.06
CA ALA A 183 -1.15 -11.86 -2.50
C ALA A 183 -1.68 -12.70 -3.68
N GLY A 184 -0.81 -13.20 -4.56
CA GLY A 184 -1.18 -14.18 -5.59
C GLY A 184 -2.18 -13.66 -6.63
N ILE A 185 -2.14 -12.36 -6.92
CA ILE A 185 -3.19 -11.65 -7.68
C ILE A 185 -3.01 -11.68 -9.20
N MET A 186 -1.87 -12.14 -9.70
CA MET A 186 -1.50 -12.01 -11.12
C MET A 186 -2.49 -12.66 -12.10
N MET A 187 -3.19 -13.71 -11.67
CA MET A 187 -4.23 -14.40 -12.48
C MET A 187 -5.66 -14.06 -12.07
N LYS A 188 -5.83 -13.15 -11.10
CA LYS A 188 -7.18 -12.78 -10.65
C LYS A 188 -7.90 -11.97 -11.72
N PRO A 189 -9.22 -12.16 -11.87
CA PRO A 189 -9.97 -11.55 -12.97
C PRO A 189 -10.13 -10.03 -12.81
N TYR A 190 -9.83 -9.49 -11.63
CA TYR A 190 -9.88 -8.06 -11.36
C TYR A 190 -8.53 -7.35 -11.59
N LEU A 191 -7.42 -8.07 -11.78
CA LEU A 191 -6.11 -7.43 -11.87
C LEU A 191 -6.10 -6.38 -12.99
N ASN A 192 -5.59 -5.18 -12.68
CA ASN A 192 -5.54 -4.00 -13.56
C ASN A 192 -6.88 -3.34 -13.91
N TYR A 193 -8.02 -3.78 -13.36
CA TYR A 193 -9.31 -3.15 -13.66
C TYR A 193 -9.32 -1.64 -13.37
N PHE A 194 -8.84 -1.24 -12.19
CA PHE A 194 -8.84 0.18 -11.83
C PHE A 194 -7.94 1.00 -12.78
N ARG A 195 -6.72 0.53 -13.02
CA ARG A 195 -5.78 1.13 -13.99
C ARG A 195 -6.36 1.28 -15.41
N ASN A 196 -7.11 0.29 -15.86
CA ASN A 196 -7.63 0.23 -17.23
C ASN A 196 -8.83 1.14 -17.43
N PHE A 197 -9.73 1.20 -16.44
CA PHE A 197 -11.03 1.87 -16.57
C PHE A 197 -11.12 3.22 -15.84
N TYR A 198 -10.19 3.49 -14.92
CA TYR A 198 -10.08 4.75 -14.17
C TYR A 198 -8.63 5.29 -14.23
N PRO A 199 -8.08 5.51 -15.44
CA PRO A 199 -6.68 5.91 -15.59
C PRO A 199 -6.38 7.31 -15.02
N LEU A 200 -7.35 8.24 -15.01
CA LEU A 200 -7.13 9.59 -14.46
C LEU A 200 -6.96 9.51 -12.95
N ASP A 201 -7.89 8.86 -12.26
CA ASP A 201 -7.82 8.60 -10.84
C ASP A 201 -6.54 7.81 -10.51
N GLN A 202 -6.27 6.69 -11.18
CA GLN A 202 -5.06 5.87 -10.95
C GLN A 202 -3.77 6.68 -11.07
N SER A 203 -3.67 7.58 -12.05
CA SER A 203 -2.51 8.46 -12.20
C SER A 203 -2.39 9.49 -11.07
N LEU A 204 -3.52 9.98 -10.55
CA LEU A 204 -3.56 10.87 -9.38
C LEU A 204 -3.08 10.14 -8.12
N PHE A 205 -3.46 8.87 -7.93
CA PHE A 205 -2.95 8.04 -6.85
C PHE A 205 -1.44 7.88 -6.90
N TYR A 206 -0.84 7.80 -8.08
CA TYR A 206 0.62 7.79 -8.21
C TYR A 206 1.28 9.10 -7.78
N VAL A 207 0.56 10.23 -7.81
CA VAL A 207 1.05 11.49 -7.22
C VAL A 207 1.16 11.36 -5.69
N ALA A 208 0.18 10.74 -5.02
CA ALA A 208 0.30 10.45 -3.59
C ALA A 208 1.47 9.49 -3.30
N HIS A 209 1.64 8.47 -4.13
CA HIS A 209 2.74 7.51 -4.02
C HIS A 209 4.12 8.14 -4.24
N TRP A 210 4.19 9.29 -4.92
CA TRP A 210 5.41 10.11 -5.00
C TRP A 210 5.52 11.10 -3.83
N TRP A 211 4.45 11.81 -3.49
CA TRP A 211 4.48 12.94 -2.56
C TRP A 211 4.89 12.53 -1.14
N HIS A 212 4.29 11.47 -0.63
CA HIS A 212 4.56 11.01 0.72
C HIS A 212 6.04 10.62 0.91
N PRO A 213 6.66 9.78 0.05
CA PRO A 213 8.10 9.57 0.06
C PRO A 213 8.91 10.84 -0.17
N ALA A 214 8.48 11.73 -1.07
CA ALA A 214 9.18 12.97 -1.35
C ALA A 214 9.29 13.88 -0.10
N VAL A 215 8.25 13.91 0.74
CA VAL A 215 8.28 14.61 2.03
C VAL A 215 9.29 13.98 3.00
N TYR A 216 9.29 12.66 3.15
CA TYR A 216 10.30 11.98 3.97
C TYR A 216 11.71 12.26 3.49
N GLU A 217 11.93 12.19 2.18
CA GLU A 217 13.23 12.45 1.60
C GLU A 217 13.66 13.90 1.77
N ALA A 218 12.71 14.85 1.71
CA ALA A 218 12.96 16.26 2.02
C ALA A 218 13.42 16.44 3.48
N GLN A 219 12.81 15.74 4.43
CA GLN A 219 13.25 15.71 5.82
C GLN A 219 14.67 15.10 5.94
N MET A 220 14.94 14.04 5.18
CA MET A 220 16.25 13.36 5.17
C MET A 220 17.40 14.16 4.56
N ILE A 221 17.13 15.07 3.62
CA ILE A 221 18.19 15.93 3.04
C ILE A 221 18.39 17.25 3.79
N ALA A 222 17.41 17.65 4.60
CA ALA A 222 17.39 18.96 5.27
C ALA A 222 17.76 18.90 6.76
N GLY A 223 17.75 17.72 7.38
CA GLY A 223 18.02 17.57 8.80
C GLY A 223 16.90 18.16 9.65
N ASN A 224 17.21 18.54 10.90
CA ASN A 224 16.27 19.26 11.76
C ASN A 224 16.17 20.74 11.41
N ARG A 225 17.19 21.34 10.79
CA ARG A 225 17.27 22.80 10.58
C ARG A 225 16.42 23.32 9.43
N ASP A 226 16.45 22.65 8.27
CA ASP A 226 16.04 23.29 7.01
C ASP A 226 14.78 22.66 6.35
N GLN A 227 14.01 21.84 7.09
CA GLN A 227 12.89 21.07 6.51
C GLN A 227 11.83 21.95 5.85
N GLU A 228 11.52 23.12 6.41
CA GLU A 228 10.51 24.04 5.90
C GLU A 228 10.84 24.49 4.47
N VAL A 229 12.11 24.74 4.20
CA VAL A 229 12.60 25.13 2.87
C VAL A 229 12.51 23.94 1.92
N ALA A 230 12.97 22.76 2.35
CA ALA A 230 12.97 21.57 1.52
C ALA A 230 11.55 21.09 1.17
N ILE A 231 10.64 21.03 2.14
CA ILE A 231 9.26 20.59 1.96
C ILE A 231 8.48 21.58 1.10
N ARG A 232 8.69 22.90 1.27
CA ARG A 232 8.10 23.89 0.36
C ARG A 232 8.54 23.67 -1.08
N ALA A 233 9.83 23.42 -1.31
CA ALA A 233 10.33 23.13 -2.66
C ALA A 233 9.76 21.83 -3.25
N VAL A 234 9.49 20.80 -2.43
CA VAL A 234 8.77 19.59 -2.87
C VAL A 234 7.33 19.93 -3.26
N GLN A 235 6.61 20.75 -2.49
CA GLN A 235 5.26 21.19 -2.82
C GLN A 235 5.23 22.01 -4.11
N ASP A 236 6.17 22.94 -4.27
CA ASP A 236 6.30 23.74 -5.49
C ASP A 236 6.53 22.82 -6.71
N THR A 237 7.37 21.80 -6.56
CA THR A 237 7.62 20.78 -7.60
C THR A 237 6.37 19.95 -7.87
N MET A 238 5.61 19.59 -6.84
CA MET A 238 4.35 18.86 -6.99
C MET A 238 3.38 19.63 -7.89
N TYR A 239 3.12 20.90 -7.57
CA TYR A 239 2.16 21.71 -8.31
C TYR A 239 2.66 22.12 -9.69
N ARG A 240 3.95 22.44 -9.82
CA ARG A 240 4.54 22.90 -11.09
C ARG A 240 4.76 21.76 -12.08
N ASP A 241 5.27 20.62 -11.62
CA ASP A 241 5.79 19.57 -12.51
C ASP A 241 5.04 18.24 -12.38
N VAL A 242 4.72 17.78 -11.17
CA VAL A 242 4.17 16.43 -10.96
C VAL A 242 2.68 16.35 -11.29
N LEU A 243 1.86 17.29 -10.81
CA LEU A 243 0.42 17.28 -11.07
C LEU A 243 0.07 17.44 -12.56
N PRO A 244 0.76 18.32 -13.33
CA PRO A 244 0.53 18.43 -14.77
C PRO A 244 1.02 17.23 -15.59
N ASP A 245 2.04 16.51 -15.13
CA ASP A 245 2.68 15.39 -15.84
C ASP A 245 2.92 14.22 -14.89
N ARG A 246 1.84 13.54 -14.48
CA ARG A 246 1.83 12.60 -13.36
C ARG A 246 2.70 11.36 -13.60
N PRO A 247 3.18 10.69 -12.53
CA PRO A 247 3.95 9.47 -12.70
C PRO A 247 3.16 8.41 -13.48
N GLY A 248 3.81 7.73 -14.42
CA GLY A 248 3.16 6.72 -15.26
C GLY A 248 2.92 5.36 -14.58
N ARG A 249 3.35 5.22 -13.32
CA ARG A 249 3.27 4.00 -12.52
C ARG A 249 3.33 4.34 -11.02
N MET A 250 3.02 3.35 -10.19
CA MET A 250 3.41 3.40 -8.77
C MET A 250 4.94 3.42 -8.68
N VAL A 251 5.46 4.52 -8.12
CA VAL A 251 6.85 4.64 -7.69
C VAL A 251 6.99 4.02 -6.31
N LEU A 252 8.06 3.25 -6.09
CA LEU A 252 8.31 2.63 -4.79
C LEU A 252 9.05 3.61 -3.89
N SER A 253 8.84 3.46 -2.59
CA SER A 253 9.47 4.24 -1.53
C SER A 253 10.98 4.31 -1.70
N ARG A 254 11.64 3.18 -1.94
CA ARG A 254 13.11 3.13 -2.16
C ARG A 254 13.60 3.87 -3.40
N GLU A 255 12.73 4.22 -4.34
CA GLU A 255 13.08 5.03 -5.51
C GLU A 255 13.01 6.54 -5.19
N ILE A 256 12.03 6.96 -4.39
CA ILE A 256 11.73 8.38 -4.13
C ILE A 256 12.28 8.86 -2.77
N MET A 257 12.36 7.97 -1.78
CA MET A 257 12.95 8.22 -0.45
C MET A 257 14.14 7.30 -0.11
N PRO A 258 15.19 7.28 -0.95
CA PRO A 258 16.34 6.38 -0.77
C PRO A 258 17.00 6.48 0.62
N ARG A 259 17.12 7.69 1.18
CA ARG A 259 17.80 7.89 2.48
C ARG A 259 16.91 7.42 3.63
N TYR A 260 15.61 7.74 3.58
CA TYR A 260 14.66 7.26 4.58
C TYR A 260 14.54 5.73 4.56
N ALA A 261 14.46 5.13 3.37
CA ALA A 261 14.41 3.67 3.21
C ALA A 261 15.66 2.96 3.75
N ARG A 262 16.83 3.62 3.78
CA ARG A 262 18.02 3.09 4.47
C ARG A 262 17.99 3.26 5.99
N MET A 263 17.37 4.33 6.47
CA MET A 263 17.18 4.60 7.90
C MET A 263 16.20 3.61 8.54
N SER A 264 15.01 3.46 7.94
CA SER A 264 13.93 2.58 8.39
C SER A 264 13.32 1.83 7.20
N PRO A 265 13.99 0.77 6.71
CA PRO A 265 13.49 -0.05 5.61
C PRO A 265 12.15 -0.70 5.95
N GLU A 266 11.92 -1.06 7.21
CA GLU A 266 10.66 -1.60 7.71
C GLU A 266 9.50 -0.63 7.45
N SER A 267 9.66 0.63 7.85
CA SER A 267 8.65 1.66 7.64
C SER A 267 8.44 1.97 6.16
N ALA A 268 9.50 1.96 5.35
CA ALA A 268 9.39 2.19 3.91
C ALA A 268 8.65 1.03 3.19
N ASN A 269 8.88 -0.21 3.61
CA ASN A 269 8.19 -1.36 3.05
C ASN A 269 6.71 -1.40 3.48
N ILE A 270 6.39 -1.05 4.74
CA ILE A 270 5.00 -0.89 5.20
C ILE A 270 4.23 0.06 4.28
N PHE A 271 4.88 1.18 3.90
CA PHE A 271 4.32 2.19 2.99
C PHE A 271 4.02 1.61 1.60
N ASP A 272 5.01 0.96 0.97
CA ASP A 272 4.83 0.33 -0.34
C ASP A 272 3.74 -0.76 -0.31
N ASN A 273 3.64 -1.52 0.77
CA ASN A 273 2.63 -2.54 0.97
C ASN A 273 1.21 -1.97 1.09
N LEU A 274 1.03 -0.85 1.80
CA LEU A 274 -0.26 -0.15 1.86
C LEU A 274 -0.64 0.42 0.50
N HIS A 275 0.28 1.11 -0.16
CA HIS A 275 0.03 1.77 -1.43
C HIS A 275 -0.38 0.79 -2.53
N MET A 276 0.22 -0.40 -2.52
CA MET A 276 -0.24 -1.48 -3.39
C MET A 276 -1.61 -2.03 -2.97
N LEU A 277 -1.88 -2.16 -1.66
CA LEU A 277 -3.19 -2.59 -1.18
C LEU A 277 -4.31 -1.66 -1.67
N HIS A 278 -4.11 -0.34 -1.70
CA HIS A 278 -5.08 0.59 -2.32
C HIS A 278 -5.40 0.22 -3.76
N GLY A 279 -4.38 0.07 -4.62
CA GLY A 279 -4.59 -0.30 -6.02
C GLY A 279 -5.29 -1.64 -6.22
N ILE A 280 -4.98 -2.62 -5.36
CA ILE A 280 -5.65 -3.93 -5.36
C ILE A 280 -7.11 -3.79 -4.91
N ALA A 281 -7.37 -3.05 -3.83
CA ALA A 281 -8.70 -2.81 -3.30
C ALA A 281 -9.60 -2.12 -4.33
N TYR A 282 -9.08 -1.08 -5.01
CA TYR A 282 -9.79 -0.41 -6.09
C TYR A 282 -10.10 -1.35 -7.24
N SER A 283 -9.15 -2.21 -7.62
CA SER A 283 -9.40 -3.19 -8.68
C SER A 283 -10.48 -4.21 -8.31
N ILE A 284 -10.49 -4.71 -7.06
CA ILE A 284 -11.54 -5.60 -6.54
C ILE A 284 -12.91 -4.90 -6.55
N LEU A 285 -12.97 -3.64 -6.08
CA LEU A 285 -14.22 -2.88 -6.01
C LEU A 285 -14.75 -2.51 -7.40
N ALA A 286 -13.88 -2.19 -8.35
CA ALA A 286 -14.24 -1.91 -9.74
C ALA A 286 -14.73 -3.16 -10.50
N TYR A 287 -14.31 -4.36 -10.08
CA TYR A 287 -14.65 -5.58 -10.78
C TYR A 287 -16.14 -5.94 -10.64
N LYS A 288 -16.87 -5.87 -11.76
CA LYS A 288 -18.32 -6.11 -11.78
C LYS A 288 -18.75 -7.59 -11.69
N GLY A 289 -17.81 -8.52 -11.83
CA GLY A 289 -18.10 -9.95 -11.90
C GLY A 289 -18.39 -10.61 -10.55
N TRP A 290 -18.30 -9.87 -9.44
CA TRP A 290 -18.46 -10.38 -8.08
C TRP A 290 -19.48 -9.60 -7.27
N THR A 291 -20.19 -10.32 -6.41
CA THR A 291 -21.03 -9.75 -5.34
C THR A 291 -20.18 -9.02 -4.29
N VAL A 292 -20.82 -8.22 -3.44
CA VAL A 292 -20.14 -7.52 -2.33
C VAL A 292 -19.51 -8.53 -1.37
N GLU A 293 -20.16 -9.65 -1.12
CA GLU A 293 -19.67 -10.73 -0.25
C GLU A 293 -18.42 -11.39 -0.82
N GLU A 294 -18.39 -11.64 -2.13
CA GLU A 294 -17.22 -12.20 -2.83
C GLU A 294 -16.06 -11.21 -2.87
N LYS A 295 -16.34 -9.92 -3.14
CA LYS A 295 -15.34 -8.86 -3.04
C LYS A 295 -14.77 -8.74 -1.63
N ARG A 296 -15.61 -8.81 -0.59
CA ARG A 296 -15.20 -8.81 0.82
C ARG A 296 -14.28 -10.01 1.10
N ALA A 297 -14.66 -11.20 0.67
CA ALA A 297 -13.86 -12.41 0.88
C ALA A 297 -12.48 -12.29 0.23
N GLU A 298 -12.40 -11.79 -1.00
CA GLU A 298 -11.12 -11.54 -1.66
C GLU A 298 -10.31 -10.43 -1.00
N MET A 299 -10.96 -9.31 -0.63
CA MET A 299 -10.33 -8.19 0.06
C MET A 299 -9.62 -8.67 1.33
N TYR A 300 -10.32 -9.45 2.16
CA TYR A 300 -9.78 -9.92 3.43
C TYR A 300 -8.67 -10.94 3.24
N ARG A 301 -8.77 -11.79 2.21
CA ARG A 301 -7.67 -12.69 1.82
C ARG A 301 -6.42 -11.91 1.41
N VAL A 302 -6.57 -10.84 0.61
CA VAL A 302 -5.43 -10.00 0.20
C VAL A 302 -4.84 -9.27 1.40
N ILE A 303 -5.68 -8.72 2.28
CA ILE A 303 -5.26 -8.04 3.52
C ILE A 303 -4.41 -8.98 4.37
N ASP A 304 -4.85 -10.22 4.59
CA ASP A 304 -4.10 -11.23 5.34
C ASP A 304 -2.79 -11.60 4.64
N ALA A 305 -2.83 -11.86 3.33
CA ALA A 305 -1.65 -12.26 2.56
C ALA A 305 -0.54 -11.19 2.51
N MET A 306 -0.92 -9.90 2.50
CA MET A 306 0.02 -8.77 2.53
C MET A 306 0.32 -8.27 3.95
N GLY A 307 -0.34 -8.86 4.95
CA GLY A 307 -0.14 -8.54 6.35
C GLY A 307 1.24 -8.98 6.85
N TYR A 308 1.65 -8.39 7.97
CA TYR A 308 2.86 -8.75 8.67
C TYR A 308 2.83 -10.22 9.13
N GLN A 309 3.93 -10.93 8.86
CA GLN A 309 4.18 -12.28 9.34
C GLN A 309 5.49 -12.28 10.14
N PRO A 310 5.55 -12.96 11.31
CA PRO A 310 6.79 -13.09 12.07
C PRO A 310 7.95 -13.60 11.20
N GLY A 311 9.08 -12.91 11.24
CA GLY A 311 10.27 -13.21 10.44
C GLY A 311 10.39 -12.39 9.15
N ASP A 312 9.41 -11.55 8.83
CA ASP A 312 9.48 -10.60 7.71
C ASP A 312 10.62 -9.58 7.84
N GLU A 313 11.05 -9.30 9.08
CA GLU A 313 12.17 -8.41 9.40
C GLU A 313 13.47 -8.87 8.72
N ALA A 314 13.66 -10.19 8.58
CA ALA A 314 14.84 -10.76 7.93
C ALA A 314 14.95 -10.36 6.45
N TYR A 315 13.86 -9.88 5.85
CA TYR A 315 13.80 -9.45 4.47
C TYR A 315 13.71 -7.94 4.30
N ALA A 316 13.52 -7.16 5.37
CA ALA A 316 13.23 -5.72 5.28
C ALA A 316 14.29 -4.97 4.45
N ARG A 317 15.55 -5.37 4.54
CA ARG A 317 16.69 -4.78 3.81
C ARG A 317 16.98 -5.39 2.44
N LYS A 318 16.23 -6.40 2.00
CA LYS A 318 16.46 -7.16 0.75
C LYS A 318 15.86 -6.44 -0.46
N PHE A 319 16.33 -5.24 -0.75
CA PHE A 319 15.96 -4.49 -1.94
C PHE A 319 17.14 -3.74 -2.56
N ARG A 320 17.01 -3.41 -3.84
CA ARG A 320 17.98 -2.58 -4.57
C ARG A 320 17.59 -1.12 -4.44
N GLU A 321 18.58 -0.24 -4.26
CA GLU A 321 18.42 1.22 -4.23
C GLU A 321 18.85 1.77 -5.61
N PRO A 322 17.91 2.01 -6.55
CA PRO A 322 18.30 2.41 -7.91
C PRO A 322 18.75 3.87 -7.99
N GLN A 323 18.35 4.71 -7.03
CA GLN A 323 18.53 6.16 -7.07
C GLN A 323 19.00 6.72 -5.71
N PRO A 324 20.18 6.29 -5.19
CA PRO A 324 20.62 6.58 -3.81
C PRO A 324 20.82 8.08 -3.50
N SER A 325 20.94 8.90 -4.54
CA SER A 325 21.18 10.34 -4.46
C SER A 325 20.00 11.20 -4.89
N TYR A 326 18.82 10.62 -5.13
CA TYR A 326 17.66 11.36 -5.60
C TYR A 326 17.33 12.56 -4.70
N ASP A 327 16.87 13.64 -5.32
CA ASP A 327 16.45 14.88 -4.68
C ASP A 327 14.99 15.14 -5.04
N PRO A 328 14.06 15.06 -4.07
CA PRO A 328 12.61 15.14 -4.30
C PRO A 328 12.16 16.54 -4.74
N ARG A 329 13.04 17.55 -4.67
CA ARG A 329 12.80 18.89 -5.20
C ARG A 329 12.93 18.95 -6.73
N THR A 330 13.12 17.79 -7.38
CA THR A 330 13.25 17.65 -8.82
C THR A 330 12.33 16.55 -9.34
N TYR A 331 11.90 16.69 -10.59
CA TYR A 331 11.04 15.72 -11.25
C TYR A 331 11.69 15.20 -12.55
N PRO A 332 12.60 14.22 -12.44
CA PRO A 332 13.33 13.68 -13.59
C PRO A 332 12.48 12.71 -14.43
N ALA A 333 12.92 12.46 -15.67
CA ALA A 333 12.18 11.66 -16.64
C ALA A 333 11.88 10.23 -16.16
N TRP A 334 12.76 9.63 -15.35
CA TRP A 334 12.56 8.26 -14.87
C TRP A 334 11.44 8.16 -13.82
N VAL A 335 11.08 9.25 -13.11
CA VAL A 335 9.94 9.25 -12.17
C VAL A 335 8.62 9.30 -12.95
N ARG A 336 8.58 10.08 -14.03
CA ARG A 336 7.45 10.14 -14.98
C ARG A 336 7.23 8.82 -15.72
N ALA A 337 8.33 8.13 -16.01
CA ALA A 337 8.32 6.98 -16.90
C ALA A 337 7.46 5.83 -16.37
N PRO A 338 6.75 5.10 -17.23
CA PRO A 338 6.00 3.90 -16.84
C PRO A 338 6.92 2.71 -16.50
N GLN A 339 8.24 2.83 -16.70
CA GLN A 339 9.23 1.83 -16.33
C GLN A 339 9.83 2.08 -14.95
N GLY A 340 10.17 1.00 -14.25
CA GLY A 340 10.94 1.03 -13.00
C GLY A 340 10.63 -0.15 -12.10
N ALA A 341 10.84 0.02 -10.79
CA ALA A 341 10.83 -1.11 -9.86
C ALA A 341 9.52 -1.92 -9.91
N MET A 342 8.36 -1.27 -9.88
CA MET A 342 7.06 -1.98 -9.89
C MET A 342 6.89 -2.87 -11.13
N GLY A 343 7.25 -2.37 -12.31
CA GLY A 343 7.19 -3.15 -13.55
C GLY A 343 8.12 -4.37 -13.52
N MET A 344 9.31 -4.23 -12.90
CA MET A 344 10.23 -5.35 -12.71
C MET A 344 9.68 -6.41 -11.76
N ILE A 345 9.03 -6.01 -10.66
CA ILE A 345 8.38 -6.94 -9.72
C ILE A 345 7.33 -7.78 -10.46
N MET A 346 6.43 -7.13 -11.19
CA MET A 346 5.36 -7.82 -11.91
C MET A 346 5.91 -8.73 -13.02
N MET A 347 6.97 -8.31 -13.70
CA MET A 347 7.63 -9.12 -14.73
C MET A 347 8.29 -10.36 -14.12
N ASP A 348 8.99 -10.21 -13.00
CA ASP A 348 9.60 -11.33 -12.28
C ASP A 348 8.55 -12.34 -11.83
N MET A 349 7.43 -11.87 -11.28
CA MET A 349 6.31 -12.72 -10.90
C MET A 349 5.75 -13.48 -12.11
N LEU A 350 5.49 -12.80 -13.24
CA LEU A 350 5.04 -13.47 -14.45
C LEU A 350 6.03 -14.56 -14.88
N MET A 351 7.32 -14.25 -14.92
CA MET A 351 8.37 -15.19 -15.31
C MET A 351 8.46 -16.41 -14.38
N GLU A 352 8.21 -16.23 -13.09
CA GLU A 352 8.13 -17.32 -12.10
C GLU A 352 6.87 -18.19 -12.32
N MET A 353 5.76 -17.59 -12.76
CA MET A 353 4.51 -18.32 -12.97
C MET A 353 4.46 -19.10 -14.28
N LEU A 354 5.12 -18.60 -15.33
CA LEU A 354 5.05 -19.15 -16.69
C LEU A 354 5.32 -20.67 -16.79
N PRO A 355 6.34 -21.25 -16.12
CA PRO A 355 6.59 -22.69 -16.18
C PRO A 355 5.43 -23.54 -15.63
N MET A 356 4.72 -23.04 -14.61
CA MET A 356 3.57 -23.73 -14.04
C MET A 356 2.31 -23.57 -14.90
N MET A 357 2.16 -22.41 -15.54
CA MET A 357 1.02 -22.09 -16.42
C MET A 357 1.13 -22.82 -17.77
N TYR A 358 2.35 -23.02 -18.28
CA TYR A 358 2.64 -23.65 -19.57
C TYR A 358 3.74 -24.70 -19.41
N PRO A 359 3.45 -25.90 -18.87
CA PRO A 359 4.45 -26.92 -18.61
C PRO A 359 5.14 -27.45 -19.88
N GLY A 360 4.46 -27.39 -21.03
CA GLY A 360 5.04 -27.69 -22.35
C GLY A 360 5.91 -26.57 -22.93
N GLY A 361 6.06 -25.45 -22.19
CA GLY A 361 6.71 -24.24 -22.68
C GLY A 361 5.82 -23.40 -23.60
N LEU A 362 6.32 -22.22 -23.95
CA LEU A 362 5.72 -21.32 -24.94
C LEU A 362 6.58 -21.31 -26.20
N SER A 363 5.95 -21.26 -27.38
CA SER A 363 6.68 -20.93 -28.61
C SER A 363 7.30 -19.54 -28.52
N LYS A 364 8.32 -19.26 -29.33
CA LYS A 364 8.97 -17.93 -29.38
C LYS A 364 7.97 -16.81 -29.64
N ALA A 365 6.99 -17.05 -30.52
CA ALA A 365 5.94 -16.09 -30.87
C ALA A 365 4.98 -15.84 -29.69
N GLN A 366 4.49 -16.91 -29.05
CA GLN A 366 3.62 -16.78 -27.86
C GLN A 366 4.35 -16.07 -26.73
N ARG A 367 5.60 -16.43 -26.44
CA ARG A 367 6.40 -15.75 -25.41
C ARG A 367 6.54 -14.26 -25.71
N ALA A 368 6.85 -13.89 -26.95
CA ALA A 368 6.94 -12.48 -27.33
C ALA A 368 5.59 -11.75 -27.18
N ALA A 369 4.47 -12.39 -27.51
CA ALA A 369 3.13 -11.82 -27.36
C ALA A 369 2.74 -11.64 -25.88
N VAL A 370 3.03 -12.63 -25.03
CA VAL A 370 2.84 -12.56 -23.57
C VAL A 370 3.62 -11.39 -22.96
N MET A 371 4.91 -11.27 -23.28
CA MET A 371 5.74 -10.19 -22.75
C MET A 371 5.25 -8.81 -23.23
N ARG A 372 4.76 -8.73 -24.48
CA ARG A 372 4.17 -7.49 -25.02
C ARG A 372 2.90 -7.11 -24.26
N GLN A 373 1.98 -8.05 -24.05
CA GLN A 373 0.77 -7.81 -23.26
C GLN A 373 1.12 -7.37 -21.84
N MET A 374 2.09 -8.03 -21.20
CA MET A 374 2.58 -7.66 -19.88
C MET A 374 3.12 -6.22 -19.80
N MET A 375 3.88 -5.79 -20.82
CA MET A 375 4.40 -4.41 -20.87
C MET A 375 3.29 -3.37 -21.06
N MET A 376 2.29 -3.65 -21.88
CA MET A 376 1.12 -2.78 -22.06
C MET A 376 0.27 -2.72 -20.78
N ASN A 377 0.05 -3.88 -20.15
CA ASN A 377 -0.55 -4.04 -18.82
C ASN A 377 0.26 -3.40 -17.67
N GLY A 378 1.42 -2.79 -17.95
CA GLY A 378 2.16 -1.92 -17.01
C GLY A 378 1.89 -0.40 -17.14
N ARG A 379 1.34 0.10 -18.26
CA ARG A 379 1.03 1.53 -18.55
C ARG A 379 -0.43 1.96 -18.37
N LEU A 380 -0.70 3.09 -17.71
CA LEU A 380 -2.06 3.62 -17.49
C LEU A 380 -3.03 3.52 -18.69
N GLY A 381 -4.29 3.16 -18.42
CA GLY A 381 -5.32 2.98 -19.46
C GLY A 381 -5.20 1.65 -20.19
N ILE A 382 -5.89 1.52 -21.32
CA ILE A 382 -5.75 0.36 -22.23
C ILE A 382 -4.98 0.85 -23.46
N GLU A 383 -3.79 0.28 -23.70
CA GLU A 383 -2.92 0.71 -24.81
C GLU A 383 -3.39 0.16 -26.17
N PRO A 384 -3.05 0.82 -27.29
CA PRO A 384 -3.30 0.26 -28.63
C PRO A 384 -2.69 -1.14 -28.80
N GLY A 385 -3.53 -2.13 -29.06
CA GLY A 385 -3.13 -3.54 -29.21
C GLY A 385 -3.07 -4.33 -27.89
N GLU A 386 -3.36 -3.70 -26.75
CA GLU A 386 -3.64 -4.39 -25.49
C GLU A 386 -4.96 -5.15 -25.58
N VAL A 387 -4.97 -6.38 -25.07
CA VAL A 387 -6.22 -7.13 -24.91
C VAL A 387 -7.00 -6.51 -23.74
N PRO A 388 -8.22 -5.99 -23.95
CA PRO A 388 -9.00 -5.39 -22.87
C PRO A 388 -9.34 -6.41 -21.78
N GLY A 389 -9.41 -5.94 -20.53
CA GLY A 389 -9.76 -6.78 -19.38
C GLY A 389 -8.60 -6.93 -18.41
N SER A 390 -8.45 -8.11 -17.82
CA SER A 390 -7.35 -8.42 -16.90
C SER A 390 -6.13 -9.00 -17.61
N LEU A 391 -4.98 -9.02 -16.93
CA LEU A 391 -3.78 -9.70 -17.44
C LEU A 391 -4.08 -11.17 -17.81
N ARG A 392 -4.89 -11.87 -17.01
CA ARG A 392 -5.32 -13.25 -17.29
C ARG A 392 -5.99 -13.34 -18.66
N ASP A 393 -6.92 -12.45 -18.96
CA ASP A 393 -7.68 -12.47 -20.22
C ASP A 393 -6.73 -12.25 -21.41
N ALA A 394 -5.79 -11.31 -21.26
CA ALA A 394 -4.73 -11.08 -22.24
C ALA A 394 -3.87 -12.33 -22.49
N LEU A 395 -3.43 -13.01 -21.43
CA LEU A 395 -2.61 -14.22 -21.56
C LEU A 395 -3.38 -15.37 -22.22
N MET A 396 -4.64 -15.61 -21.82
CA MET A 396 -5.48 -16.65 -22.42
C MET A 396 -5.70 -16.42 -23.92
N GLN A 397 -5.76 -15.17 -24.37
CA GLN A 397 -5.94 -14.83 -25.78
C GLN A 397 -4.65 -15.00 -26.59
N VAL A 398 -3.50 -14.50 -26.11
CA VAL A 398 -2.26 -14.49 -26.89
C VAL A 398 -1.44 -15.78 -26.77
N ALA A 399 -1.70 -16.58 -25.73
CA ALA A 399 -1.09 -17.87 -25.49
C ALA A 399 -2.15 -18.86 -24.97
N PRO A 400 -3.01 -19.41 -25.85
CA PRO A 400 -4.02 -20.37 -25.43
C PRO A 400 -3.38 -21.65 -24.85
N GLY A 401 -4.15 -22.36 -24.02
CA GLY A 401 -3.70 -23.59 -23.34
C GLY A 401 -3.09 -23.36 -21.95
N MET A 402 -3.30 -22.17 -21.38
CA MET A 402 -2.91 -21.83 -20.02
C MET A 402 -3.55 -22.77 -19.00
N ARG A 403 -2.73 -23.43 -18.17
CA ARG A 403 -3.22 -24.21 -17.04
C ARG A 403 -3.63 -23.26 -15.91
N MET A 404 -4.91 -23.25 -15.58
CA MET A 404 -5.43 -22.56 -14.40
C MET A 404 -5.23 -23.43 -13.15
N MET A 405 -4.68 -22.83 -12.09
CA MET A 405 -4.57 -23.48 -10.79
C MET A 405 -5.84 -23.21 -9.96
N PRO A 406 -6.27 -24.15 -9.10
CA PRO A 406 -7.38 -23.89 -8.17
C PRO A 406 -7.13 -22.63 -7.33
N GLY A 407 -8.14 -21.80 -7.12
CA GLY A 407 -8.05 -20.56 -6.36
C GLY A 407 -7.48 -19.37 -7.14
N ALA A 408 -7.10 -19.55 -8.41
CA ALA A 408 -6.57 -18.47 -9.25
C ALA A 408 -7.65 -17.46 -9.65
N THR A 409 -8.91 -17.88 -9.74
CA THR A 409 -10.03 -17.04 -10.22
C THR A 409 -11.12 -16.84 -9.18
N GLU A 410 -11.23 -17.75 -8.22
CA GLU A 410 -12.29 -17.75 -7.21
C GLU A 410 -12.07 -16.63 -6.19
N PRO A 411 -13.11 -15.92 -5.76
CA PRO A 411 -13.01 -14.92 -4.71
C PRO A 411 -12.64 -15.57 -3.37
N GLY A 412 -11.77 -14.92 -2.60
CA GLY A 412 -11.39 -15.37 -1.26
C GLY A 412 -10.47 -16.58 -1.23
N GLN A 413 -9.98 -17.06 -2.38
CA GLN A 413 -9.02 -18.17 -2.47
C GLN A 413 -7.69 -17.70 -3.07
N ALA A 414 -6.59 -18.35 -2.74
CA ALA A 414 -5.30 -18.10 -3.38
C ALA A 414 -4.85 -19.35 -4.16
N PRO A 415 -4.15 -19.19 -5.30
CA PRO A 415 -3.54 -20.32 -5.98
C PRO A 415 -2.31 -20.81 -5.21
N ALA A 416 -2.53 -21.58 -4.13
CA ALA A 416 -1.52 -21.91 -3.12
C ALA A 416 -0.20 -22.44 -3.72
N MET A 417 -0.27 -23.44 -4.61
CA MET A 417 0.93 -23.99 -5.26
C MET A 417 1.71 -22.94 -6.07
N MET A 418 1.01 -22.02 -6.73
CA MET A 418 1.64 -20.93 -7.50
C MET A 418 2.31 -19.93 -6.57
N VAL A 419 1.63 -19.56 -5.48
CA VAL A 419 2.16 -18.66 -4.45
C VAL A 419 3.41 -19.27 -3.83
N GLU A 420 3.37 -20.53 -3.39
CA GLU A 420 4.52 -21.24 -2.84
C GLU A 420 5.70 -21.29 -3.81
N HIS A 421 5.45 -21.58 -5.09
CA HIS A 421 6.48 -21.59 -6.12
C HIS A 421 7.14 -20.21 -6.29
N MET A 422 6.35 -19.14 -6.45
CA MET A 422 6.87 -17.78 -6.58
C MET A 422 7.66 -17.36 -5.32
N LEU A 423 7.16 -17.68 -4.13
CA LEU A 423 7.84 -17.37 -2.87
C LEU A 423 9.17 -18.10 -2.76
N SER A 424 9.22 -19.39 -3.11
CA SER A 424 10.46 -20.17 -3.12
C SER A 424 11.47 -19.59 -4.11
N ALA A 425 11.03 -19.28 -5.33
CA ALA A 425 11.87 -18.68 -6.36
C ALA A 425 12.43 -17.32 -5.90
N TRP A 426 11.59 -16.47 -5.31
CA TRP A 426 12.04 -15.19 -4.79
C TRP A 426 13.00 -15.32 -3.61
N LYS A 427 12.74 -16.20 -2.64
CA LYS A 427 13.64 -16.42 -1.50
C LYS A 427 15.02 -16.90 -1.94
N ALA A 428 15.08 -17.77 -2.95
CA ALA A 428 16.34 -18.20 -3.56
C ALA A 428 17.10 -17.02 -4.20
N LYS A 429 16.40 -16.11 -4.89
CA LYS A 429 17.00 -14.87 -5.41
C LYS A 429 17.45 -13.94 -4.27
N ALA A 430 16.60 -13.73 -3.27
CA ALA A 430 16.82 -12.82 -2.15
C ALA A 430 18.04 -13.21 -1.29
N ALA A 431 18.35 -14.52 -1.20
CA ALA A 431 19.58 -15.00 -0.54
C ALA A 431 20.87 -14.41 -1.16
N HIS A 432 20.81 -13.97 -2.41
CA HIS A 432 21.93 -13.37 -3.14
C HIS A 432 21.80 -11.84 -3.28
N ILE A 433 20.74 -11.23 -2.75
CA ILE A 433 20.58 -9.78 -2.69
C ILE A 433 21.29 -9.28 -1.43
N PRO A 434 22.32 -8.43 -1.56
CA PRO A 434 22.95 -7.83 -0.39
C PRO A 434 21.94 -6.94 0.34
N ASP A 435 22.05 -6.87 1.66
CA ASP A 435 21.26 -5.92 2.43
C ASP A 435 21.63 -4.50 2.03
N VAL A 436 20.63 -3.64 1.87
CA VAL A 436 20.88 -2.21 1.70
C VAL A 436 21.64 -1.70 2.93
N PRO A 437 22.72 -0.91 2.77
CA PRO A 437 23.46 -0.39 3.92
C PRO A 437 22.61 0.57 4.73
N SER A 438 22.80 0.59 6.05
CA SER A 438 22.23 1.63 6.91
C SER A 438 22.80 3.00 6.54
N ILE A 439 22.00 4.05 6.75
CA ILE A 439 22.48 5.42 6.67
C ILE A 439 23.07 5.86 8.02
N ASP A 440 24.16 6.64 7.98
CA ASP A 440 24.75 7.23 9.17
C ASP A 440 23.89 8.39 9.68
N MET A 441 23.35 8.25 10.88
CA MET A 441 22.52 9.26 11.55
C MET A 441 23.33 10.12 12.53
N THR A 442 24.63 9.88 12.72
CA THR A 442 25.46 10.69 13.62
C THR A 442 25.79 12.07 13.04
N VAL A 443 25.66 12.21 11.72
CA VAL A 443 25.85 13.46 11.00
C VAL A 443 24.50 14.01 10.55
N GLU A 444 24.11 15.15 11.10
CA GLU A 444 22.92 15.86 10.63
C GLU A 444 23.19 16.47 9.24
N PRO A 445 22.37 16.16 8.23
CA PRO A 445 22.54 16.73 6.90
C PRO A 445 22.21 18.22 6.92
N SER A 446 22.88 18.97 6.04
CA SER A 446 22.56 20.36 5.75
C SER A 446 21.97 20.48 4.36
N LEU A 447 20.93 21.29 4.20
CA LEU A 447 20.26 21.44 2.91
C LEU A 447 21.20 22.08 1.87
N GLY A 448 21.62 21.29 0.88
CA GLY A 448 22.37 21.78 -0.27
C GLY A 448 21.46 22.35 -1.38
N PRO A 449 22.03 22.92 -2.46
CA PRO A 449 21.28 23.27 -3.65
C PRO A 449 20.55 22.03 -4.20
N ALA A 450 19.41 22.25 -4.87
CA ALA A 450 18.69 21.18 -5.54
C ALA A 450 19.60 20.46 -6.53
N ARG A 451 19.79 19.15 -6.33
CA ARG A 451 20.64 18.35 -7.20
C ARG A 451 19.80 17.84 -8.36
N VAL A 452 20.04 18.39 -9.55
CA VAL A 452 19.49 17.80 -10.78
C VAL A 452 20.28 16.53 -11.05
N ALA A 453 19.59 15.38 -11.13
CA ALA A 453 20.23 14.15 -11.59
C ALA A 453 20.84 14.42 -12.98
N ALA A 454 22.12 14.12 -13.15
CA ALA A 454 22.76 14.18 -14.47
C ALA A 454 21.92 13.36 -15.46
N ARG A 455 21.60 13.98 -16.60
CA ARG A 455 20.67 13.44 -17.60
C ARG A 455 21.07 12.07 -18.10
#